data_AF-A0A9Y1FL94-F1
#
_entry.id   AF-A0A9Y1FL94-F1
#
_cell.length_a   1.000
_cell.length_b   1.000
_cell.length_c   1.000
_cell.angle_alpha   90.00
_cell.angle_beta   90.00
_cell.angle_gamma   90.00
#
_symmetry.space_group_name_H-M   'P 1'
#
loop_
_entity.id
_entity.type
_entity.pdbx_description
1 polymer ?
#
loop_
_entity_poly.entity_id
_entity_poly.type
_entity_poly.pdbx_seq_one_letter_code
_entity_poly.pdbx_strand_id
1 'polypeptide(L)'
;MEFCENCGKMLIPAKKGKKRILICPKCKFEKDIDDTSKYEIQEEVEHKSSELGDVIIEEEEIEISEAEKEERRERFIEGIDFFNE
;
A
#
# COMPACT_ATOMS: atom_id res chain seq x y z
N MET A 1 16.14 -3.71 -15.91
CA MET A 1 15.63 -2.55 -16.67
C MET A 1 16.48 -2.38 -17.91
N GLU A 2 15.86 -2.29 -19.10
CA GLU A 2 16.55 -2.16 -20.38
C GLU A 2 16.15 -0.86 -21.09
N PHE A 3 17.07 -0.28 -21.85
CA PHE A 3 16.86 0.93 -22.64
C PHE A 3 16.85 0.61 -24.13
N CYS A 4 16.08 1.37 -24.89
CA CYS A 4 15.99 1.21 -26.33
C CYS A 4 17.24 1.77 -27.03
N GLU A 5 17.81 0.97 -27.92
CA GLU A 5 19.02 1.29 -28.70
C GLU A 5 18.81 2.47 -29.67
N ASN A 6 17.57 2.74 -30.05
CA ASN A 6 17.23 3.74 -31.05
C ASN A 6 16.84 5.10 -30.41
N CYS A 7 16.12 5.03 -29.28
CA CYS A 7 15.47 6.18 -28.66
C CYS A 7 16.11 6.58 -27.31
N GLY A 8 16.92 5.71 -26.70
CA GLY A 8 17.53 5.88 -25.37
C GLY A 8 16.54 5.83 -24.20
N LYS A 9 15.23 5.69 -24.46
CA LYS A 9 14.21 5.59 -23.40
C LYS A 9 14.11 4.17 -22.84
N MET A 10 13.66 4.08 -21.60
CA MET A 10 13.38 2.80 -20.94
C MET A 10 12.31 2.02 -21.70
N LEU A 11 12.57 0.73 -21.90
CA LEU A 11 11.60 -0.19 -22.47
C LEU A 11 10.59 -0.60 -21.40
N ILE A 12 9.32 -0.68 -21.78
CA ILE A 12 8.21 -1.00 -20.88
C ILE A 12 7.66 -2.39 -21.24
N PRO A 13 7.38 -3.28 -20.26
CA PRO A 13 6.73 -4.55 -20.52
C PRO A 13 5.32 -4.34 -21.05
N ALA A 14 5.02 -4.94 -22.19
CA ALA A 14 3.71 -4.98 -22.81
C ALA A 14 3.33 -6.43 -23.13
N LYS A 15 2.02 -6.70 -23.19
CA LYS A 15 1.52 -8.04 -23.52
C LYS A 15 1.14 -8.09 -25.00
N LYS A 16 1.77 -8.99 -25.76
CA LYS A 16 1.43 -9.25 -27.17
C LYS A 16 0.93 -10.69 -27.30
N GLY A 17 -0.39 -10.85 -27.20
CA GLY A 17 -1.04 -12.17 -27.16
C GLY A 17 -0.73 -12.94 -25.88
N LYS A 18 -0.07 -14.10 -26.00
CA LYS A 18 0.30 -14.97 -24.87
C LYS A 18 1.70 -14.69 -24.28
N LYS A 19 2.51 -13.85 -24.94
CA LYS A 19 3.89 -13.53 -24.50
C LYS A 19 3.97 -12.10 -23.96
N ARG A 20 4.85 -11.88 -22.99
CA ARG A 20 5.28 -10.51 -22.62
C ARG A 20 6.40 -10.11 -23.57
N ILE A 21 6.42 -8.85 -23.98
CA ILE A 21 7.46 -8.22 -24.79
C ILE A 21 7.84 -6.88 -24.16
N LEU A 22 8.96 -6.32 -24.54
CA LEU A 22 9.39 -4.97 -24.15
C LEU A 22 9.18 -4.01 -25.33
N ILE A 23 8.55 -2.87 -25.10
CA ILE A 23 8.28 -1.86 -26.16
C ILE A 23 8.86 -0.48 -25.80
N CYS A 24 9.53 0.21 -26.75
CA CYS A 24 9.88 1.64 -26.58
C CYS A 24 8.62 2.49 -26.80
N PRO A 25 8.18 3.30 -25.83
CA PRO A 25 7.01 4.16 -25.98
C PRO A 25 7.19 5.27 -27.02
N LYS A 26 8.43 5.59 -27.42
CA LYS A 26 8.73 6.65 -28.40
C LYS A 26 8.86 6.14 -29.83
N CYS A 27 9.68 5.10 -30.07
CA CYS A 27 9.96 4.60 -31.43
C CYS A 27 9.28 3.27 -31.76
N LYS A 28 8.54 2.66 -30.83
CA LYS A 28 7.82 1.38 -31.00
C LYS A 28 8.72 0.17 -31.28
N PHE A 29 10.01 0.26 -30.94
CA PHE A 29 10.90 -0.89 -30.97
C PHE A 29 10.38 -1.99 -30.04
N GLU A 30 10.32 -3.22 -30.55
CA GLU A 30 9.81 -4.40 -29.84
C GLU A 30 10.96 -5.37 -29.56
N LYS A 31 11.04 -5.89 -28.34
CA LYS A 31 12.00 -6.90 -27.93
C LYS A 31 11.30 -8.05 -27.21
N ASP A 32 11.44 -9.26 -27.72
CA ASP A 32 10.93 -10.45 -27.05
C ASP A 32 11.74 -10.74 -25.77
N ILE A 33 11.04 -11.17 -24.72
CA ILE A 33 11.63 -11.58 -23.44
C ILE A 33 11.22 -13.03 -23.16
N ASP A 34 12.23 -13.89 -23.01
CA ASP A 34 12.05 -15.30 -22.65
C ASP A 34 11.72 -15.48 -21.15
N ASP A 35 12.21 -14.57 -20.31
CA ASP A 35 12.12 -14.67 -18.85
C ASP A 35 11.28 -13.51 -18.28
N THR A 36 10.01 -13.78 -18.01
CA THR A 36 9.03 -12.77 -17.53
C THR A 36 9.24 -12.33 -16.09
N SER A 37 10.11 -13.02 -15.35
CA SER A 37 10.38 -12.85 -13.91
C SER A 37 11.30 -11.66 -13.60
N LYS A 38 12.02 -11.12 -14.60
CA LYS A 38 13.07 -10.10 -14.41
C LYS A 38 12.59 -8.65 -14.55
N TYR A 39 11.30 -8.43 -14.81
CA TYR A 39 10.74 -7.09 -15.01
C TYR A 39 9.48 -6.91 -14.16
N GLU A 40 9.68 -6.45 -12.92
CA GLU A 40 8.64 -5.93 -12.05
C GLU A 40 8.73 -4.40 -12.06
N ILE A 41 7.65 -3.73 -12.44
CA ILE A 41 7.50 -2.28 -12.26
C ILE A 41 6.68 -2.11 -10.99
N GLN A 42 7.32 -1.64 -9.93
CA GLN A 42 6.63 -1.19 -8.74
C GLN A 42 6.38 0.31 -8.89
N GLU A 43 5.12 0.72 -8.86
CA GLU A 43 4.71 2.12 -8.80
C GLU A 43 4.21 2.39 -7.38
N GLU A 44 4.87 3.30 -6.68
CA GLU A 44 4.43 3.75 -5.36
C GLU A 44 3.35 4.83 -5.58
N VAL A 45 2.09 4.46 -5.34
CA VAL A 45 0.95 5.38 -5.50
C VAL A 45 0.76 6.12 -4.18
N GLU A 46 1.18 7.39 -4.14
CA GLU A 46 0.85 8.31 -3.04
C GLU A 46 -0.62 8.73 -3.14
N HIS A 47 -1.46 8.14 -2.29
CA HIS A 47 -2.87 8.54 -2.19
C HIS A 47 -2.98 9.93 -1.57
N LYS A 48 -3.71 10.83 -2.23
CA LYS A 48 -4.05 12.14 -1.64
C LYS A 48 -5.18 11.97 -0.64
N SER A 49 -5.18 12.77 0.43
CA SER A 49 -6.22 12.73 1.47
C SER A 49 -7.65 12.91 0.93
N SER A 50 -7.81 13.55 -0.23
CA SER A 50 -9.10 13.72 -0.91
C SER A 50 -9.64 12.44 -1.59
N GLU A 51 -8.84 11.37 -1.68
CA GLU A 51 -9.25 10.07 -2.23
C GLU A 51 -9.64 9.07 -1.14
N LEU A 52 -9.41 9.42 0.13
CA LEU A 52 -9.88 8.67 1.29
C LEU A 52 -11.34 9.06 1.51
N GLY A 53 -12.26 8.13 1.28
CA GLY A 53 -13.68 8.33 1.57
C GLY A 53 -13.91 8.66 3.05
N ASP A 54 -14.98 9.40 3.33
CA ASP A 54 -15.35 9.77 4.70
C ASP A 54 -15.55 8.51 5.57
N VAL A 55 -14.77 8.40 6.64
CA VAL A 55 -14.95 7.36 7.66
C VAL A 55 -16.04 7.85 8.62
N ILE A 56 -17.26 7.35 8.44
CA ILE A 56 -18.35 7.58 9.39
C ILE A 56 -18.11 6.65 10.57
N ILE A 57 -17.70 7.22 11.71
CA ILE A 57 -17.56 6.49 12.96
C ILE A 57 -18.93 6.53 13.64
N GLU A 58 -19.64 5.41 13.62
CA GLU A 58 -20.82 5.22 14.45
C GLU A 58 -20.33 5.01 15.89
N GLU A 59 -20.39 6.06 16.71
CA GLU A 59 -20.15 5.95 18.15
C GLU A 59 -21.33 5.19 18.77
N GLU A 60 -21.23 3.86 18.82
CA GLU A 60 -22.09 3.07 19.70
C GLU A 60 -21.79 3.47 21.15
N GLU A 61 -22.70 4.20 21.79
CA GLU A 61 -22.66 4.44 23.24
C GLU A 61 -22.86 3.10 23.97
N ILE A 62 -21.76 2.41 24.24
CA ILE A 62 -21.77 1.19 25.05
C ILE A 62 -22.09 1.63 26.48
N GLU A 63 -23.32 1.39 26.94
CA GLU A 63 -23.71 1.57 28.34
C GLU A 63 -23.02 0.52 29.22
N ILE A 64 -21.81 0.84 29.70
CA ILE A 64 -21.05 -0.01 30.61
C ILE A 64 -21.64 0.08 32.02
N SER A 65 -21.79 -1.06 32.70
CA SER A 65 -22.32 -1.13 34.06
C SER A 65 -21.42 -0.40 35.08
N GLU A 66 -21.99 0.05 36.20
CA GLU A 66 -21.23 0.75 37.26
C GLU A 66 -20.12 -0.13 37.85
N ALA A 67 -20.35 -1.45 37.93
CA ALA A 67 -19.37 -2.42 38.43
C ALA A 67 -18.13 -2.52 37.51
N GLU A 68 -18.33 -2.55 36.19
CA GLU A 68 -17.23 -2.60 35.22
C GLU A 68 -16.43 -1.28 35.17
N LYS A 69 -17.11 -0.15 35.39
CA LYS A 69 -16.46 1.16 35.49
C LYS A 69 -15.53 1.24 36.71
N GLU A 70 -15.96 0.70 37.85
CA GLU A 70 -15.16 0.69 39.07
C GLU A 70 -13.95 -0.25 38.94
N GLU A 71 -14.11 -1.46 38.41
CA GLU A 71 -12.99 -2.39 38.18
C GLU A 71 -11.92 -1.78 37.26
N ARG A 72 -12.35 -1.10 36.19
CA ARG A 72 -11.43 -0.39 35.28
C ARG A 72 -10.68 0.74 35.98
N ARG A 73 -11.32 1.42 36.93
CA ARG A 73 -10.72 2.51 37.70
C ARG A 73 -9.70 1.99 38.70
N GLU A 74 -9.99 0.90 39.39
CA GLU A 74 -9.04 0.26 40.31
C GLU A 74 -7.79 -0.21 39.58
N ARG A 75 -7.93 -0.92 38.44
CA ARG A 75 -6.79 -1.32 37.59
C ARG A 75 -5.93 -0.14 37.14
N PHE A 76 -6.56 1.00 36.87
CA PHE A 76 -5.85 2.20 36.43
C PHE A 76 -5.05 2.82 37.58
N ILE A 77 -5.60 2.84 38.79
CA ILE A 77 -4.90 3.34 39.99
C ILE A 77 -3.73 2.43 40.33
N GLU A 78 -3.92 1.10 40.36
CA GLU A 78 -2.85 0.14 40.59
C GLU A 78 -1.70 0.28 39.58
N GLY A 79 -2.04 0.53 38.31
CA GLY A 79 -1.05 0.78 37.26
C GLY A 79 -0.26 2.08 37.46
N ILE A 80 -0.90 3.15 37.96
CA ILE A 80 -0.22 4.42 38.26
C ILE A 80 0.68 4.28 39.48
N ASP A 81 0.23 3.56 40.52
CA ASP A 81 1.02 3.34 41.73
C ASP A 81 2.28 2.52 41.41
N PHE A 82 2.21 1.56 40.50
CA PHE A 82 3.38 0.81 40.00
C PHE A 82 4.45 1.68 39.31
N PHE A 83 4.06 2.77 38.65
CA PHE A 83 5.02 3.68 37.97
C PHE A 83 5.66 4.71 38.91
N ASN A 84 5.11 4.90 40.11
CA ASN A 84 5.60 5.88 41.10
C ASN A 84 6.50 5.25 42.19
N GLU A 85 6.74 3.94 42.14
CA GLU A 85 7.74 3.21 42.95
C GLU A 85 9.06 3.03 42.16
#